data_AF-A0A523AMB6-F1
#
_entry.id   AF-A0A523AMB6-F1
#
_cell.length_a   1.000
_cell.length_b   1.000
_cell.length_c   1.000
_cell.angle_alpha   90.00
_cell.angle_beta   90.00
_cell.angle_gamma   90.00
#
_symmetry.space_group_name_H-M   'P 1'
#
loop_
_entity.id
_entity.type
_entity.pdbx_description
1 polymer ?
#
loop_
_entity_poly.entity_id
_entity_poly.type
_entity_poly.pdbx_seq_one_letter_code
_entity_poly.pdbx_strand_id
1 'polypeptide(L)'
;MGAEGVPLVSLPPLPGGVLFSSFLNPSVPLWWVTVGFSTLLEAFSLSSYPGVVLWLVGHGLSDLSWFSLVSRLASRGRRIVGTRAHRILLASCGAFLLLFGSFLLLKYLPELIY
;
A
#
# COMPACT_ATOMS: atom_id res chain seq x y z
N MET A 1 8.69 33.97 -18.04
CA MET A 1 8.48 33.90 -16.58
C MET A 1 7.12 33.27 -16.35
N GLY A 2 7.06 31.93 -16.40
CA GLY A 2 5.83 31.16 -16.27
C GLY A 2 5.61 30.78 -14.81
N ALA A 3 4.37 30.86 -14.35
CA ALA A 3 3.98 30.53 -12.99
C ALA A 3 4.29 29.05 -12.69
N GLU A 4 5.39 28.80 -11.98
CA GLU A 4 5.67 27.53 -11.32
C GLU A 4 4.56 27.33 -10.26
N GLY A 5 3.61 26.46 -10.56
CA GLY A 5 2.51 26.15 -9.66
C GLY A 5 3.04 25.72 -8.29
N VAL A 6 2.70 26.48 -7.26
CA VAL A 6 3.06 26.16 -5.87
C VAL A 6 2.55 24.76 -5.55
N PRO A 7 3.41 23.82 -5.13
CA PRO A 7 2.97 22.48 -4.73
C PRO A 7 2.05 22.62 -3.52
N LEU A 8 0.80 22.15 -3.65
CA LEU A 8 -0.24 22.32 -2.63
C LEU A 8 0.11 21.65 -1.28
N VAL A 9 1.06 20.70 -1.26
CA VAL A 9 1.76 20.20 -0.06
C VAL A 9 3.15 19.74 -0.49
N SER A 10 4.22 20.46 -0.15
CA SER A 10 5.60 20.03 -0.35
C SER A 10 6.23 19.57 0.96
N LEU A 11 5.66 18.53 1.57
CA LEU A 11 6.32 17.90 2.72
C LEU A 11 7.60 17.20 2.24
N PRO A 12 8.71 17.30 2.99
CA PRO A 12 9.90 16.51 2.71
C PRO A 12 9.55 15.02 2.68
N PRO A 13 10.26 14.20 1.89
CA PRO A 13 9.87 12.80 1.62
C PRO A 13 9.67 11.95 2.87
N LEU A 14 10.49 12.16 3.91
CA LEU A 14 10.42 11.44 5.18
C LEU A 14 9.15 11.77 5.99
N PRO A 15 8.91 13.04 6.41
CA PRO A 15 7.70 13.39 7.15
C PRO A 15 6.42 13.18 6.32
N GLY A 16 6.45 13.42 5.01
CA GLY A 16 5.31 13.12 4.13
C GLY A 16 4.98 11.62 4.08
N GLY A 17 6.00 10.77 3.97
CA GLY A 17 5.83 9.32 3.99
C GLY A 17 5.33 8.79 5.34
N VAL A 18 5.85 9.29 6.46
CA VAL A 18 5.39 8.90 7.81
C VAL A 18 3.93 9.29 8.03
N LEU A 19 3.55 10.52 7.66
CA LEU A 19 2.16 10.98 7.79
C LEU A 19 1.21 10.16 6.92
N PHE A 20 1.62 9.84 5.69
CA PHE A 20 0.81 9.04 4.79
C PHE A 20 0.61 7.61 5.32
N SER A 21 1.70 6.93 5.69
CA SER A 21 1.66 5.55 6.15
C SER A 21 0.97 5.38 7.50
N SER A 22 1.04 6.37 8.40
CA SER A 22 0.48 6.24 9.75
C SER A 22 -0.96 6.74 9.87
N PHE A 23 -1.33 7.82 9.17
CA PHE A 23 -2.61 8.52 9.42
C PHE A 23 -3.48 8.70 8.19
N LEU A 24 -2.90 8.96 7.01
CA LEU A 24 -3.70 9.26 5.81
C LEU A 24 -4.05 8.01 5.00
N ASN A 25 -3.45 6.86 5.32
CA ASN A 25 -3.76 5.61 4.67
C ASN A 25 -4.71 4.76 5.53
N PRO A 26 -6.04 4.82 5.29
CA PRO A 26 -7.02 4.06 6.07
C PRO A 26 -6.84 2.54 5.94
N SER A 27 -6.14 2.06 4.91
CA SER A 27 -5.86 0.63 4.76
C SER A 27 -4.85 0.10 5.78
N VAL A 28 -3.97 0.95 6.34
CA VAL A 28 -2.92 0.51 7.28
C VAL A 28 -3.50 0.04 8.62
N PRO A 29 -4.36 0.81 9.30
CA PRO A 29 -5.04 0.32 10.50
C PRO A 29 -5.88 -0.93 10.23
N LEU A 30 -6.61 -0.96 9.10
CA LEU A 30 -7.44 -2.11 8.72
C LEU A 30 -6.60 -3.39 8.52
N TRP A 31 -5.46 -3.29 7.84
CA TRP A 31 -4.55 -4.40 7.64
C TRP A 31 -4.01 -4.93 8.98
N TRP A 32 -3.59 -4.03 9.88
CA TRP A 32 -3.08 -4.42 11.20
C TRP A 32 -4.14 -5.11 12.04
N VAL A 33 -5.38 -4.62 12.06
CA VAL A 33 -6.47 -5.24 12.83
C VAL A 33 -6.87 -6.61 12.27
N THR A 34 -6.72 -6.83 10.97
CA THR A 34 -7.16 -8.07 10.31
C THR A 34 -6.02 -9.08 10.13
N VAL A 35 -5.20 -8.89 9.10
CA VAL A 35 -4.14 -9.84 8.70
C VAL A 35 -2.91 -9.71 9.60
N GLY A 36 -2.53 -8.48 9.95
CA GLY A 36 -1.36 -8.23 10.78
C GLY A 36 -1.48 -8.89 12.15
N PHE A 37 -2.56 -8.60 12.87
CA PHE A 37 -2.76 -9.12 14.21
C PHE A 37 -2.97 -10.64 14.24
N SER A 38 -3.71 -11.21 13.29
CA SER A 38 -3.92 -12.66 13.22
C SER A 38 -2.61 -13.42 13.02
N THR A 39 -1.77 -12.99 12.08
CA THR A 39 -0.48 -13.65 11.80
C THR A 39 0.56 -13.36 12.89
N LEU A 40 0.50 -12.20 13.54
CA LEU A 40 1.32 -11.88 14.72
C LEU A 40 0.97 -12.79 15.92
N LEU A 41 -0.33 -13.01 16.17
CA LEU A 41 -0.79 -13.93 17.22
C LEU A 41 -0.41 -15.38 16.92
N GLU A 42 -0.46 -15.79 15.65
CA GLU A 42 0.03 -17.10 15.23
C GLU A 42 1.53 -17.24 15.53
N ALA A 43 2.35 -16.25 15.19
CA ALA A 43 3.76 -16.23 15.53
C ALA A 43 4.00 -16.26 17.06
N PHE A 44 3.18 -15.54 17.83
CA PHE A 44 3.19 -15.61 19.29
C PHE A 44 2.79 -17.00 19.80
N SER A 45 1.85 -17.69 19.16
CA SER A 45 1.45 -19.04 19.58
C SER A 45 2.55 -20.09 19.36
N LEU A 46 3.37 -19.91 18.32
CA LEU A 46 4.45 -20.84 17.95
C LEU A 46 5.64 -20.75 18.91
N SER A 47 6.05 -19.53 19.27
CA SER A 47 7.28 -19.30 20.01
C SER A 47 7.19 -18.16 21.03
N SER A 48 5.99 -17.71 21.42
CA SER A 48 5.78 -16.56 22.33
C SER A 48 6.50 -15.30 21.83
N TYR A 49 7.26 -14.62 22.69
CA TYR A 49 7.97 -13.37 22.37
C TYR A 49 8.98 -13.46 21.21
N PRO A 50 9.88 -14.47 21.11
CA PRO A 50 10.78 -14.56 19.97
C PRO A 50 10.05 -14.77 18.64
N GLY A 51 8.89 -15.45 18.63
CA GLY A 51 8.06 -15.56 17.44
C GLY A 51 7.58 -14.21 16.93
N VAL A 52 7.12 -13.34 17.84
CA VAL A 52 6.74 -11.95 17.53
C VAL A 52 7.91 -11.15 16.94
N VAL A 53 9.10 -11.24 17.55
CA VAL A 53 10.29 -10.52 17.05
C VAL A 53 10.66 -10.99 15.65
N LEU A 54 10.68 -12.30 15.42
CA LEU A 54 10.99 -12.88 14.11
C LEU A 54 9.95 -12.50 13.06
N TRP A 55 8.66 -12.47 13.44
CA TRP A 55 7.59 -12.02 12.56
C TRP A 55 7.77 -10.53 12.19
N LEU A 56 8.01 -9.65 13.17
CA LEU A 56 8.20 -8.22 12.92
C LEU A 56 9.41 -7.94 12.02
N VAL A 57 10.55 -8.59 12.31
CA VAL A 57 11.79 -8.42 11.53
C VAL A 57 11.62 -9.03 10.13
N GLY A 58 11.09 -10.25 10.04
CA GLY A 58 10.87 -10.93 8.77
C GLY A 58 9.89 -10.16 7.87
N HIS A 59 8.77 -9.70 8.44
CA HIS A 59 7.80 -8.87 7.74
C HIS A 59 8.43 -7.56 7.26
N GLY A 60 9.12 -6.82 8.13
CA GLY A 60 9.79 -5.56 7.75
C GLY A 60 10.89 -5.75 6.70
N LEU A 61 11.67 -6.83 6.77
CA LEU A 61 12.69 -7.16 5.76
C LEU A 61 12.06 -7.57 4.43
N SER A 62 10.94 -8.28 4.45
CA SER A 62 10.19 -8.64 3.25
C SER A 62 9.69 -7.38 2.54
N ASP A 63 9.11 -6.44 3.29
CA ASP A 63 8.63 -5.16 2.76
C ASP A 63 9.78 -4.33 2.19
N LEU A 64 10.90 -4.21 2.93
CA LEU A 64 12.09 -3.50 2.44
C LEU A 64 12.63 -4.13 1.15
N SER A 65 12.67 -5.47 1.11
CA SER A 65 13.14 -6.22 -0.07
C SER A 65 12.22 -6.01 -1.26
N TRP A 66 10.90 -6.12 -1.04
CA TRP A 66 9.87 -5.94 -2.06
C TRP A 66 9.86 -4.53 -2.61
N PHE A 67 9.77 -3.51 -1.76
CA PHE A 67 9.76 -2.12 -2.21
C PHE A 67 11.06 -1.71 -2.89
N SER A 68 12.21 -2.20 -2.40
CA SER A 68 13.50 -1.97 -3.09
C SER A 68 13.56 -2.65 -4.45
N LEU A 69 13.02 -3.86 -4.57
CA LEU A 69 12.93 -4.57 -5.85
C LEU A 69 12.00 -3.83 -6.82
N VAL A 70 10.79 -3.49 -6.39
CA VAL A 70 9.82 -2.73 -7.19
C VAL A 70 10.37 -1.37 -7.58
N SER A 71 11.04 -0.64 -6.68
CA SER A 71 11.66 0.66 -6.97
C SER A 71 12.77 0.53 -8.03
N ARG A 72 13.62 -0.51 -7.94
CA ARG A 72 14.65 -0.81 -8.95
C ARG A 72 14.05 -1.21 -10.29
N LEU A 73 13.00 -2.02 -10.28
CA LEU A 73 12.27 -2.40 -11.48
C LEU A 73 11.55 -1.20 -12.10
N ALA A 74 11.00 -0.29 -11.29
CA ALA A 74 10.35 0.92 -11.78
C ALA A 74 11.35 1.93 -12.34
N SER A 75 12.52 2.10 -11.71
CA SER A 75 13.56 3.03 -12.18
C SER A 75 14.19 2.57 -13.49
N ARG A 76 14.49 1.26 -13.63
CA ARG A 76 14.95 0.67 -14.90
C ARG A 76 13.83 0.52 -15.92
N GLY A 77 12.66 0.13 -15.44
CA GLY A 77 11.45 -0.07 -16.23
C GLY A 77 10.99 1.22 -16.89
N ARG A 78 11.13 2.39 -16.28
CA ARG A 78 10.80 3.67 -16.93
C ARG A 78 11.63 3.95 -18.19
N ARG A 79 12.83 3.35 -18.31
CA ARG A 79 13.69 3.44 -19.50
C ARG A 79 13.27 2.46 -20.60
N ILE A 80 12.59 1.37 -20.25
CA ILE A 80 12.22 0.25 -21.15
C ILE A 80 10.73 0.32 -21.53
N VAL A 81 9.88 0.52 -20.53
CA VAL A 81 8.44 0.70 -20.58
C VAL A 81 8.17 2.18 -20.85
N GLY A 82 8.02 2.53 -22.12
CA GLY A 82 7.70 3.90 -22.52
C GLY A 82 6.45 4.44 -21.81
N THR A 83 6.30 5.77 -21.80
CA THR A 83 5.21 6.50 -21.10
C THR A 83 3.81 5.97 -21.41
N ARG A 84 3.56 5.47 -22.62
CA ARG A 84 2.27 4.87 -23.00
C ARG A 84 1.93 3.60 -22.22
N ALA A 85 2.88 2.68 -22.07
CA ALA A 85 2.65 1.41 -21.39
C ALA A 85 2.44 1.61 -19.88
N HIS A 86 3.16 2.55 -19.26
CA HIS A 86 2.92 2.92 -17.87
C HIS A 86 1.52 3.50 -17.64
N ARG A 87 1.03 4.34 -18.57
CA ARG A 87 -0.31 4.92 -18.50
C ARG A 87 -1.41 3.87 -18.69
N ILE A 88 -1.21 2.90 -19.59
CA ILE A 88 -2.15 1.78 -19.78
C ILE A 88 -2.22 0.93 -18.51
N LEU A 89 -1.07 0.60 -17.90
CA LEU A 89 -1.01 -0.18 -16.65
C LEU A 89 -1.74 0.52 -15.49
N LEU A 90 -1.53 1.84 -15.34
CA LEU A 90 -2.24 2.63 -14.33
C LEU A 90 -3.74 2.68 -14.61
N ALA A 91 -4.14 2.88 -15.86
CA ALA A 91 -5.55 2.91 -16.24
C ALA A 91 -6.24 1.55 -16.00
N SER A 92 -5.58 0.43 -16.31
CA SER A 92 -6.13 -0.90 -16.06
C SER A 92 -6.24 -1.19 -14.56
N CYS A 93 -5.26 -0.78 -13.75
CA CYS A 93 -5.32 -0.94 -12.30
C CYS A 93 -6.47 -0.11 -11.70
N GLY A 94 -6.62 1.15 -12.14
CA GLY A 94 -7.73 2.00 -11.74
C GLY A 94 -9.10 1.41 -12.13
N ALA A 95 -9.24 0.93 -13.38
CA ALA A 95 -10.47 0.29 -13.84
C ALA A 95 -10.81 -0.96 -13.01
N PHE A 96 -9.81 -1.80 -12.71
CA PHE A 96 -9.98 -2.96 -11.85
C PHE A 96 -10.47 -2.58 -10.44
N LEU A 97 -9.87 -1.55 -9.83
CA LEU A 97 -10.28 -1.06 -8.51
C LEU A 97 -11.70 -0.49 -8.51
N LEU A 98 -12.09 0.24 -9.57
CA LEU A 98 -13.46 0.74 -9.71
C LEU A 98 -14.46 -0.41 -9.84
N LEU A 99 -14.17 -1.41 -10.67
CA LEU A 99 -15.03 -2.60 -10.81
C LEU A 99 -15.19 -3.33 -9.48
N PHE A 100 -14.09 -3.56 -8.77
CA PHE A 100 -14.12 -4.26 -7.48
C PHE A 100 -14.84 -3.44 -6.41
N GLY A 101 -14.61 -2.13 -6.34
CA GLY A 101 -15.30 -1.23 -5.43
C GLY A 101 -16.81 -1.17 -5.69
N SER A 102 -17.21 -1.03 -6.96
CA SER A 102 -18.63 -1.07 -7.36
C SER A 102 -19.28 -2.41 -7.04
N PHE A 103 -18.58 -3.53 -7.27
CA PHE A 103 -19.06 -4.86 -6.92
C PHE A 103 -19.32 -5.00 -5.41
N LEU A 104 -18.38 -4.56 -4.57
CA LEU A 104 -18.55 -4.58 -3.12
C LEU A 104 -19.73 -3.70 -2.69
N LEU A 105 -19.86 -2.49 -3.24
CA LEU A 105 -21.00 -1.63 -2.94
C LEU A 105 -22.32 -2.30 -3.28
N LEU A 106 -22.50 -2.77 -4.52
CA LEU A 106 -23.74 -3.43 -4.94
C LEU A 106 -24.06 -4.68 -4.11
N LYS A 107 -23.03 -5.42 -3.68
CA LYS A 107 -23.20 -6.63 -2.87
C LYS A 107 -23.62 -6.33 -1.43
N TYR A 108 -23.03 -5.31 -0.79
CA TYR A 108 -23.21 -5.06 0.64
C TYR A 108 -24.14 -3.89 0.97
N LEU A 109 -24.52 -3.04 0.00
CA LEU A 109 -25.49 -1.95 0.21
C LEU A 109 -26.87 -2.46 0.66
N PRO A 110 -27.44 -3.55 0.09
CA PRO A 110 -28.76 -4.04 0.50
C PRO A 110 -28.78 -4.58 1.93
N GLU A 111 -27.69 -5.22 2.37
CA GLU A 111 -27.50 -5.76 3.72
C GLU A 111 -27.36 -4.65 4.79
N LEU A 112 -27.11 -3.40 4.37
CA LEU A 112 -26.96 -2.25 5.27
C LEU A 112 -28.27 -1.48 5.49
N ILE A 113 -29.26 -1.70 4.62
CA ILE A 113 -30.55 -0.99 4.61
C ILE A 113 -31.65 -1.82 5.30
N TYR A 114 -31.42 -3.11 5.53
CA TYR A 114 -32.24 -4.01 6.35
C TYR A 114 -31.58 -4.28 7.69
#